data_AF-A0A8I0FD53-F1
#
_entry.id   AF-A0A8I0FD53-F1
#
_cell.length_a   1.000
_cell.length_b   1.000
_cell.length_c   1.000
_cell.angle_alpha   90.00
_cell.angle_beta   90.00
_cell.angle_gamma   90.00
#
_symmetry.space_group_name_H-M   'P 1'
#
loop_
_entity.id
_entity.type
_entity.pdbx_description
1 polymer ?
#
loop_
_entity_poly.entity_id
_entity_poly.type
_entity_poly.pdbx_seq_one_letter_code
_entity_poly.pdbx_strand_id
1 'polypeptide(L)'
;FDIGQIVIPDTQMIKIALEKLESKASISIYNHSWRTYFWGAALGHLQNQQFDPESLLLASLFHDIGLTEQHMHSKGCQCFTYESAKQFEQKAKEYNFDDKKSEVIKDAICLHMNGYIEDSDPPEVVLLQQGASCDVISDNQYKLPLSFRNKILEKYPRNQFNKEFIKLINLERKNVPNSRTG
;
A
#
# COMPACT_ATOMS: atom_id res chain seq x y z
N PHE A 1 -2.71 18.62 12.99
CA PHE A 1 -3.01 17.41 12.22
C PHE A 1 -3.16 16.25 13.20
N ASP A 2 -4.31 15.58 13.23
CA ASP A 2 -4.61 14.48 14.16
C ASP A 2 -5.17 13.26 13.41
N ILE A 3 -5.07 12.07 13.99
CA ILE A 3 -5.51 10.81 13.39
C ILE A 3 -7.02 10.82 13.05
N GLY A 4 -7.83 11.50 13.86
CA GLY A 4 -9.28 11.64 13.61
C GLY A 4 -9.64 12.48 12.38
N GLN A 5 -8.66 13.16 11.77
CA GLN A 5 -8.87 13.89 10.51
C GLN A 5 -8.75 12.98 9.28
N ILE A 6 -8.18 11.77 9.44
CA ILE A 6 -8.08 10.79 8.34
C ILE A 6 -9.32 9.93 8.36
N VAL A 7 -10.08 9.98 7.25
CA VAL A 7 -11.26 9.14 7.04
C VAL A 7 -10.83 7.68 7.00
N ILE A 8 -11.58 6.78 7.64
CA ILE A 8 -11.42 5.34 7.42
C ILE A 8 -12.74 4.85 6.82
N PRO A 9 -12.79 4.60 5.50
CA PRO A 9 -14.01 4.13 4.85
C PRO A 9 -14.47 2.79 5.41
N ASP A 10 -15.75 2.68 5.73
CA ASP A 10 -16.40 1.45 6.16
C ASP A 10 -17.26 0.88 5.02
N THR A 11 -16.59 0.37 3.99
CA THR A 11 -17.26 -0.22 2.82
C THR A 11 -17.07 -1.73 2.78
N GLN A 12 -17.93 -2.43 2.03
CA GLN A 12 -17.83 -3.87 1.86
C GLN A 12 -16.47 -4.27 1.27
N MET A 13 -15.97 -3.51 0.29
CA MET A 13 -14.68 -3.80 -0.34
C MET A 13 -13.50 -3.66 0.63
N ILE A 14 -13.55 -2.71 1.57
CA ILE A 14 -12.55 -2.58 2.63
C ILE A 14 -12.55 -3.80 3.56
N LYS A 15 -13.71 -4.30 3.96
CA LYS A 15 -13.82 -5.52 4.80
C LYS A 15 -13.19 -6.73 4.11
N ILE A 16 -13.51 -6.92 2.83
CA ILE A 16 -12.93 -7.99 2.01
C ILE A 16 -11.41 -7.84 1.87
N ALA A 17 -10.92 -6.61 1.69
CA ALA A 17 -9.49 -6.31 1.61
C ALA A 17 -8.77 -6.71 2.90
N LEU A 18 -9.34 -6.35 4.06
CA LEU A 18 -8.79 -6.67 5.37
C LEU A 18 -8.78 -8.18 5.62
N GLU A 19 -9.88 -8.88 5.37
CA GLU A 19 -9.93 -10.35 5.51
C GLU A 19 -8.88 -11.05 4.64
N LYS A 20 -8.69 -10.57 3.39
CA LYS A 20 -7.67 -11.10 2.49
C LYS A 20 -6.26 -10.81 2.99
N LEU A 21 -6.01 -9.62 3.52
CA LEU A 21 -4.70 -9.25 4.04
C LEU A 21 -4.39 -10.03 5.33
N GLU A 22 -5.32 -10.11 6.27
CA GLU A 22 -5.17 -10.83 7.55
C GLU A 22 -4.92 -12.32 7.35
N SER A 23 -5.55 -12.94 6.35
CA SER A 23 -5.36 -14.37 6.05
C SER A 23 -4.04 -14.70 5.36
N LYS A 24 -3.32 -13.71 4.81
CA LYS A 24 -2.15 -13.95 3.94
C LYS A 24 -0.87 -13.25 4.38
N ALA A 25 -0.97 -12.10 5.03
CA ALA A 25 0.17 -11.29 5.42
C ALA A 25 0.59 -11.59 6.86
N SER A 26 1.88 -11.39 7.14
CA SER A 26 2.32 -11.29 8.52
C SER A 26 1.77 -10.03 9.17
N ILE A 27 1.81 -9.98 10.51
CA ILE A 27 1.39 -8.78 11.26
C ILE A 27 2.23 -7.54 10.90
N SER A 28 3.49 -7.71 10.46
CA SER A 28 4.34 -6.57 10.12
C SER A 28 3.94 -5.95 8.78
N ILE A 29 3.58 -6.77 7.78
CA ILE A 29 3.05 -6.34 6.47
C ILE A 29 1.62 -5.80 6.61
N TYR A 30 0.78 -6.44 7.44
CA TYR A 30 -0.55 -5.90 7.77
C TYR A 30 -0.46 -4.50 8.37
N ASN A 31 0.39 -4.33 9.40
CA ASN A 31 0.59 -3.02 10.02
C ASN A 31 1.25 -2.02 9.06
N HIS A 32 2.18 -2.46 8.20
CA HIS A 32 2.76 -1.61 7.15
C HIS A 32 1.69 -1.07 6.21
N SER A 33 0.78 -1.91 5.73
CA SER A 33 -0.31 -1.51 4.84
C SER A 33 -1.18 -0.41 5.45
N TRP A 34 -1.50 -0.53 6.74
CA TRP A 34 -2.20 0.52 7.48
C TRP A 34 -1.36 1.78 7.65
N ARG A 35 -0.09 1.65 8.05
CA ARG A 35 0.81 2.81 8.18
C ARG A 35 0.95 3.57 6.86
N THR A 36 1.14 2.86 5.76
CA THR A 36 1.18 3.40 4.38
C THR A 36 -0.06 4.25 4.08
N TYR A 37 -1.26 3.76 4.41
CA TYR A 37 -2.49 4.54 4.26
C TYR A 37 -2.46 5.84 5.08
N PHE A 38 -2.15 5.76 6.37
CA PHE A 38 -2.16 6.94 7.25
C PHE A 38 -1.10 7.96 6.87
N TRP A 39 0.09 7.52 6.44
CA TRP A 39 1.14 8.40 5.95
C TRP A 39 0.72 9.08 4.64
N GLY A 40 0.22 8.32 3.66
CA GLY A 40 -0.24 8.85 2.39
C GLY A 40 -1.37 9.87 2.57
N ALA A 41 -2.42 9.51 3.32
CA ALA A 41 -3.54 10.41 3.59
C ALA A 41 -3.11 11.68 4.32
N ALA A 42 -2.18 11.58 5.29
CA ALA A 42 -1.65 12.75 5.99
C ALA A 42 -0.88 13.69 5.07
N LEU A 43 -0.04 13.14 4.20
CA LEU A 43 0.72 13.92 3.23
C LEU A 43 -0.20 14.57 2.20
N GLY A 44 -1.23 13.87 1.73
CA GLY A 44 -2.24 14.43 0.82
C GLY A 44 -2.96 15.63 1.42
N HIS A 45 -3.36 15.55 2.70
CA HIS A 45 -3.95 16.70 3.39
C HIS A 45 -2.98 17.87 3.55
N LEU A 46 -1.71 17.63 3.89
CA LEU A 46 -0.70 18.70 3.98
C LEU A 46 -0.43 19.37 2.63
N GLN A 47 -0.61 18.63 1.53
CA GLN A 47 -0.44 19.09 0.16
C GLN A 47 -1.72 19.69 -0.44
N ASN A 48 -2.84 19.68 0.30
CA ASN A 48 -4.18 20.02 -0.19
C ASN A 48 -4.59 19.22 -1.45
N GLN A 49 -4.10 17.99 -1.58
CA GLN A 49 -4.50 17.08 -2.66
C GLN A 49 -5.86 16.45 -2.35
N GLN A 50 -6.76 16.49 -3.33
CA GLN A 50 -8.05 15.81 -3.26
C GLN A 50 -7.87 14.37 -3.74
N PHE A 51 -8.22 13.39 -2.92
CA PHE A 51 -8.15 11.97 -3.25
C PHE A 51 -9.37 11.25 -2.66
N ASP A 52 -9.71 10.09 -3.23
CA ASP A 52 -10.75 9.19 -2.71
C ASP A 52 -10.15 8.30 -1.60
N PRO A 53 -10.59 8.44 -0.33
CA PRO A 53 -9.99 7.70 0.78
C PRO A 53 -10.18 6.18 0.66
N GLU A 54 -11.26 5.73 0.02
CA GLU A 54 -11.52 4.30 -0.21
C GLU A 54 -10.50 3.73 -1.20
N SER A 55 -10.22 4.44 -2.29
CA SER A 55 -9.23 4.03 -3.28
C SER A 55 -7.82 3.99 -2.69
N LEU A 56 -7.41 5.02 -1.94
CA LEU A 56 -6.10 5.02 -1.29
C LEU A 56 -5.97 3.91 -0.23
N LEU A 57 -7.02 3.67 0.56
CA LEU A 57 -7.00 2.59 1.57
C LEU A 57 -6.95 1.21 0.90
N LEU A 58 -7.78 0.95 -0.12
CA LEU A 58 -7.74 -0.31 -0.87
C LEU A 58 -6.37 -0.53 -1.51
N ALA A 59 -5.80 0.49 -2.15
CA ALA A 59 -4.48 0.41 -2.74
C ALA A 59 -3.42 0.09 -1.67
N SER A 60 -3.47 0.74 -0.52
CA SER A 60 -2.57 0.50 0.61
C SER A 60 -2.70 -0.92 1.19
N LEU A 61 -3.92 -1.46 1.29
CA LEU A 61 -4.16 -2.82 1.81
C LEU A 61 -3.70 -3.91 0.83
N PHE A 62 -3.65 -3.63 -0.47
CA PHE A 62 -3.29 -4.62 -1.48
C PHE A 62 -1.84 -4.52 -1.99
N HIS A 63 -1.15 -3.37 -1.84
CA HIS A 63 0.07 -3.09 -2.59
C HIS A 63 1.19 -4.15 -2.45
N ASP A 64 1.29 -4.78 -1.28
CA ASP A 64 2.30 -5.79 -0.95
C ASP A 64 1.78 -7.24 -0.94
N ILE A 65 0.53 -7.49 -1.33
CA ILE A 65 -0.02 -8.86 -1.32
C ILE A 65 0.80 -9.83 -2.20
N GLY A 66 1.39 -9.34 -3.29
CA GLY A 66 2.28 -10.11 -4.16
C GLY A 66 3.62 -10.54 -3.50
N LEU A 67 3.94 -10.04 -2.30
CA LEU A 67 5.07 -10.46 -1.47
C LEU A 67 4.71 -11.53 -0.44
N THR A 68 3.43 -11.87 -0.26
CA THR A 68 3.07 -12.93 0.69
C THR A 68 3.51 -14.30 0.17
N GLU A 69 3.87 -15.20 1.09
CA GLU A 69 4.49 -16.49 0.78
C GLU A 69 3.75 -17.26 -0.33
N GLN A 70 2.42 -17.35 -0.22
CA GLN A 70 1.57 -18.01 -1.21
C GLN A 70 1.77 -17.45 -2.63
N HIS A 71 1.81 -16.12 -2.78
CA HIS A 71 1.91 -15.49 -4.10
C HIS A 71 3.34 -15.47 -4.63
N MET A 72 4.35 -15.40 -3.76
CA MET A 72 5.74 -15.48 -4.17
C MET A 72 6.06 -16.79 -4.90
N HIS A 73 5.38 -17.88 -4.54
CA HIS A 73 5.54 -19.18 -5.19
C HIS A 73 4.67 -19.33 -6.45
N SER A 74 3.52 -18.67 -6.54
CA SER A 74 2.55 -18.89 -7.63
C SER A 74 2.64 -17.91 -8.79
N LYS A 75 3.28 -16.75 -8.63
CA LYS A 75 3.29 -15.68 -9.66
C LYS A 75 4.33 -15.85 -10.78
N GLY A 76 5.22 -16.85 -10.68
CA GLY A 76 6.30 -17.05 -11.64
C GLY A 76 7.28 -15.87 -11.67
N CYS A 77 7.64 -15.39 -12.87
CA CYS A 77 8.58 -14.28 -13.07
C CYS A 77 7.91 -12.89 -13.11
N GLN A 78 6.69 -12.74 -12.58
CA GLN A 78 5.99 -11.46 -12.54
C GLN A 78 6.41 -10.64 -11.31
N CYS A 79 6.63 -9.34 -11.49
CA CYS A 79 6.94 -8.42 -10.38
C CYS A 79 5.79 -8.39 -9.36
N PHE A 80 6.11 -8.38 -8.07
CA PHE A 80 5.12 -8.39 -6.99
C PHE A 80 4.07 -7.27 -7.11
N THR A 81 4.48 -6.07 -7.52
CA THR A 81 3.56 -4.93 -7.71
C THR A 81 2.48 -5.22 -8.75
N TYR A 82 2.84 -5.91 -9.84
CA TYR A 82 1.90 -6.34 -10.86
C TYR A 82 0.98 -7.46 -10.36
N GLU A 83 1.53 -8.44 -9.63
CA GLU A 83 0.72 -9.50 -9.03
C GLU A 83 -0.26 -8.93 -7.99
N SER A 84 0.17 -8.01 -7.12
CA SER A 84 -0.70 -7.29 -6.18
C SER A 84 -1.85 -6.58 -6.89
N ALA A 85 -1.56 -5.87 -8.00
CA ALA A 85 -2.57 -5.18 -8.80
C ALA A 85 -3.59 -6.16 -9.40
N LYS A 86 -3.11 -7.29 -9.93
CA LYS A 86 -3.95 -8.37 -10.45
C LYS A 86 -4.83 -9.02 -9.38
N GLN A 87 -4.28 -9.23 -8.18
CA GLN A 87 -5.02 -9.77 -7.03
C GLN A 87 -6.13 -8.84 -6.54
N PHE A 88 -5.93 -7.53 -6.66
CA PHE A 88 -6.98 -6.53 -6.44
C PHE A 88 -8.02 -6.57 -7.55
N GLU A 89 -7.60 -6.52 -8.82
CA GLU A 89 -8.51 -6.54 -9.98
C GLU A 89 -9.45 -7.76 -9.97
N GLN A 90 -8.92 -8.94 -9.61
CA GLN A 90 -9.74 -10.15 -9.46
C GLN A 90 -10.81 -10.00 -8.39
N LYS A 91 -10.47 -9.41 -7.24
CA LYS A 91 -11.42 -9.16 -6.16
C LYS A 91 -12.43 -8.07 -6.53
N ALA A 92 -12.00 -7.00 -7.17
CA ALA A 92 -12.89 -5.96 -7.68
C ALA A 92 -13.97 -6.56 -8.60
N LYS A 93 -13.57 -7.44 -9.54
CA LYS A 93 -14.50 -8.15 -10.42
C LYS A 93 -15.43 -9.11 -9.67
N GLU A 94 -14.92 -9.87 -8.70
CA GLU A 94 -15.72 -10.82 -7.90
C GLU A 94 -16.86 -10.12 -7.15
N TYR A 95 -16.66 -8.89 -6.70
CA TYR A 95 -17.63 -8.13 -5.92
C TYR A 95 -18.31 -6.99 -6.69
N ASN A 96 -18.17 -6.95 -8.03
CA ASN A 96 -18.71 -5.88 -8.89
C ASN A 96 -18.37 -4.47 -8.38
N PHE A 97 -17.11 -4.26 -7.98
CA PHE A 97 -16.61 -2.97 -7.54
C PHE A 97 -16.50 -1.99 -8.72
N ASP A 98 -16.50 -0.69 -8.44
CA ASP A 98 -16.49 0.36 -9.46
C ASP A 98 -15.27 0.25 -10.39
N ASP A 99 -15.51 0.19 -11.71
CA ASP A 99 -14.46 -0.02 -12.71
C ASP A 99 -13.46 1.14 -12.76
N LYS A 100 -13.92 2.39 -12.62
CA LYS A 100 -13.04 3.56 -12.69
C LYS A 100 -12.13 3.65 -11.47
N LYS A 101 -12.67 3.43 -10.26
CA LYS A 101 -11.86 3.28 -9.05
C LYS A 101 -10.91 2.10 -9.18
N SER A 102 -11.36 1.00 -9.79
CA SER A 102 -10.53 -0.19 -9.97
C SER A 102 -9.29 0.08 -10.80
N GLU A 103 -9.42 0.86 -11.88
CA GLU A 103 -8.29 1.27 -12.72
C GLU A 103 -7.28 2.09 -11.91
N VAL A 104 -7.74 3.12 -11.20
CA VAL A 104 -6.87 3.97 -10.36
C VAL A 104 -6.14 3.17 -9.29
N ILE A 105 -6.84 2.27 -8.58
CA ILE A 105 -6.25 1.46 -7.52
C ILE A 105 -5.21 0.48 -8.09
N LYS A 106 -5.52 -0.17 -9.21
CA LYS A 106 -4.61 -1.08 -9.91
C LYS A 106 -3.33 -0.35 -10.34
N ASP A 107 -3.47 0.86 -10.90
CA ASP A 107 -2.34 1.65 -11.35
C ASP A 107 -1.50 2.14 -10.16
N ALA A 108 -2.13 2.63 -9.08
CA ALA A 108 -1.45 2.97 -7.84
C ALA A 108 -0.60 1.80 -7.32
N ILE A 109 -1.21 0.61 -7.19
CA ILE A 109 -0.51 -0.60 -6.74
C ILE A 109 0.64 -0.97 -7.69
N CYS A 110 0.45 -0.91 -9.00
CA CYS A 110 1.49 -1.30 -9.95
C CYS A 110 2.68 -0.32 -9.96
N LEU A 111 2.40 0.97 -9.79
CA LEU A 111 3.37 2.05 -9.97
C LEU A 111 4.07 2.49 -8.68
N HIS A 112 3.63 2.07 -7.49
CA HIS A 112 4.17 2.62 -6.22
C HIS A 112 5.69 2.45 -6.03
N MET A 113 6.31 1.48 -6.70
CA MET A 113 7.77 1.25 -6.70
C MET A 113 8.52 1.96 -7.83
N ASN A 114 7.84 2.66 -8.74
CA ASN A 114 8.50 3.39 -9.83
C ASN A 114 9.26 4.61 -9.31
N GLY A 115 10.45 4.88 -9.81
CA GLY A 115 11.19 6.09 -9.42
C GLY A 115 10.58 7.41 -9.93
N TYR A 116 9.64 7.33 -10.88
CA TYR A 116 8.95 8.47 -11.48
C TYR A 116 7.46 8.15 -11.64
N ILE A 117 6.62 9.12 -11.28
CA ILE A 117 5.16 9.16 -11.47
C ILE A 117 4.90 10.44 -12.27
N GLU A 118 3.99 10.40 -13.23
CA GLU A 118 3.67 11.57 -14.06
C GLU A 118 2.82 12.58 -13.27
N ASP A 119 2.99 13.87 -13.55
CA ASP A 119 2.16 14.92 -12.92
C ASP A 119 0.66 14.78 -13.25
N SER A 120 0.33 14.01 -14.30
CA SER A 120 -1.04 13.73 -14.72
C SER A 120 -1.67 12.52 -14.02
N ASP A 121 -0.89 11.74 -13.26
CA ASP A 121 -1.38 10.56 -12.57
C ASP A 121 -2.38 10.94 -11.45
N PRO A 122 -3.38 10.06 -11.18
CA PRO A 122 -4.30 10.27 -10.08
C PRO A 122 -3.58 10.45 -8.73
N PRO A 123 -4.07 11.33 -7.83
CA PRO A 123 -3.46 11.57 -6.52
C PRO A 123 -3.20 10.30 -5.72
N GLU A 124 -4.04 9.28 -5.84
CA GLU A 124 -3.89 8.00 -5.15
C GLU A 124 -2.58 7.27 -5.53
N VAL A 125 -2.12 7.41 -6.78
CA VAL A 125 -0.85 6.83 -7.26
C VAL A 125 0.32 7.48 -6.54
N VAL A 126 0.33 8.82 -6.49
CA VAL A 126 1.35 9.62 -5.82
C VAL A 126 1.35 9.35 -4.31
N LEU A 127 0.16 9.37 -3.69
CA LEU A 127 0.02 9.25 -2.24
C LEU A 127 0.31 7.84 -1.72
N LEU A 128 0.01 6.80 -2.50
CA LEU A 128 0.42 5.43 -2.13
C LEU A 128 1.95 5.32 -2.10
N GLN A 129 2.63 5.81 -3.13
CA GLN A 129 4.09 5.83 -3.17
C GLN A 129 4.66 6.63 -1.98
N GLN A 130 4.19 7.85 -1.75
CA GLN A 130 4.66 8.68 -0.64
C GLN A 130 4.41 8.01 0.71
N GLY A 131 3.26 7.35 0.88
CA GLY A 131 2.94 6.60 2.09
C GLY A 131 3.89 5.42 2.32
N ALA A 132 4.17 4.63 1.28
CA ALA A 132 5.08 3.51 1.35
C ALA A 132 6.53 3.96 1.63
N SER A 133 7.02 4.97 0.90
CA SER A 133 8.34 5.57 1.11
C SER A 133 8.48 6.19 2.51
N CYS A 134 7.43 6.84 3.02
CA CYS A 134 7.40 7.35 4.39
C CYS A 134 7.55 6.24 5.43
N ASP A 135 6.97 5.05 5.21
CA ASP A 135 7.11 3.96 6.17
C ASP A 135 8.43 3.17 6.05
N VAL A 136 8.95 3.03 4.84
CA VAL A 136 10.14 2.20 4.55
C VAL A 136 11.45 2.97 4.78
N ILE A 137 11.53 4.21 4.26
CA ILE A 137 12.76 5.01 4.28
C ILE A 137 12.59 6.35 5.03
N SER A 138 11.48 6.54 5.74
CA SER A 138 11.16 7.77 6.49
C SER A 138 11.08 9.03 5.62
N ASP A 139 10.86 8.87 4.31
CA ASP A 139 10.72 10.00 3.41
C ASP A 139 9.51 10.87 3.80
N ASN A 140 9.65 12.18 3.73
CA ASN A 140 8.63 13.16 4.12
C ASN A 140 8.08 13.04 5.57
N GLN A 141 8.56 12.09 6.38
CA GLN A 141 8.07 11.85 7.74
C GLN A 141 8.29 13.07 8.66
N TYR A 142 9.30 13.89 8.39
CA TYR A 142 9.59 15.13 9.12
C TYR A 142 8.51 16.20 8.95
N LYS A 143 7.69 16.13 7.88
CA LYS A 143 6.55 17.04 7.66
C LYS A 143 5.37 16.71 8.58
N LEU A 144 5.32 15.49 9.13
CA LEU A 144 4.23 15.02 9.96
C LEU A 144 4.48 15.36 11.45
N PRO A 145 3.46 15.80 12.21
CA PRO A 145 3.61 16.04 13.64
C PRO A 145 4.07 14.78 14.39
N LEU A 146 4.97 14.94 15.37
CA LEU A 146 5.49 13.81 16.15
C LEU A 146 4.37 13.07 16.91
N SER A 147 3.39 13.82 17.43
CA SER A 147 2.22 13.26 18.11
C SER A 147 1.39 12.35 17.19
N PHE A 148 1.19 12.76 15.94
CA PHE A 148 0.51 11.94 14.93
C PHE A 148 1.32 10.67 14.63
N ARG A 149 2.63 10.80 14.41
CA ARG A 149 3.52 9.67 14.15
C ARG A 149 3.47 8.62 15.26
N ASN A 150 3.54 9.07 16.52
CA ASN A 150 3.51 8.18 17.68
C ASN A 150 2.18 7.42 17.79
N LYS A 151 1.03 8.09 17.59
CA LYS A 151 -0.29 7.42 17.61
C LYS A 151 -0.41 6.33 16.55
N ILE A 152 0.09 6.56 15.34
CA ILE A 152 0.07 5.56 14.26
C ILE A 152 0.98 4.38 14.61
N LEU A 153 2.19 4.63 15.15
CA LEU A 153 3.12 3.57 15.53
C LEU A 153 2.65 2.77 16.76
N GLU A 154 1.90 3.40 17.66
CA GLU A 154 1.25 2.72 18.80
C GLU A 154 0.12 1.81 18.32
N LYS A 155 -0.74 2.31 17.40
CA LYS A 155 -1.87 1.55 16.86
C LYS A 155 -1.43 0.45 15.88
N TYR A 156 -0.40 0.70 15.07
CA TYR A 156 0.12 -0.23 14.07
C TYR A 156 1.65 -0.43 14.24
N PRO A 157 2.09 -1.14 15.30
CA PRO A 157 3.50 -1.32 15.59
C PRO A 157 4.30 -1.93 14.44
N ARG A 158 5.57 -1.55 14.33
CA ARG A 158 6.45 -2.02 13.25
C ARG A 158 6.77 -3.51 13.33
N ASN A 159 6.80 -4.13 14.50
CA ASN A 159 6.96 -5.59 14.64
C ASN A 159 8.10 -6.20 13.79
N GLN A 160 9.33 -5.68 13.91
CA GLN A 160 10.49 -6.09 13.11
C GLN A 160 10.35 -5.88 11.58
N PHE A 161 9.42 -5.03 11.13
CA PHE A 161 9.11 -4.77 9.72
C PHE A 161 10.35 -4.63 8.83
N ASN A 162 11.36 -3.83 9.22
CA ASN A 162 12.55 -3.64 8.38
C ASN A 162 13.25 -4.97 8.06
N LYS A 163 13.41 -5.85 9.05
CA LYS A 163 14.09 -7.15 8.87
C LYS A 163 13.28 -8.06 7.94
N GLU A 164 11.97 -8.07 8.12
CA GLU A 164 11.07 -8.89 7.33
C GLU A 164 10.93 -8.37 5.89
N PHE A 165 10.72 -7.07 5.72
CA PHE A 165 10.59 -6.43 4.42
C PHE A 165 11.87 -6.59 3.59
N ILE A 166 13.05 -6.39 4.18
CA ILE A 166 14.34 -6.67 3.51
C ILE A 166 14.43 -8.13 3.07
N LYS A 167 13.99 -9.08 3.90
CA LYS A 167 13.97 -10.51 3.54
C LYS A 167 13.05 -10.77 2.35
N LEU A 168 11.84 -10.19 2.34
CA LEU A 168 10.88 -10.34 1.25
C LEU A 168 11.39 -9.74 -0.06
N ILE A 169 11.93 -8.53 -0.02
CA ILE A 169 12.51 -7.85 -1.19
C ILE A 169 13.72 -8.62 -1.73
N ASN A 170 14.60 -9.15 -0.87
CA ASN A 170 15.73 -9.96 -1.32
C ASN A 170 15.28 -11.27 -1.98
N LEU A 171 14.20 -11.88 -1.47
CA LEU A 171 13.62 -13.07 -2.09
C LEU A 171 12.95 -12.72 -3.43
N GLU A 172 12.28 -11.57 -3.53
CA GLU A 172 11.74 -11.06 -4.79
C GLU A 172 12.84 -10.86 -5.84
N ARG A 173 13.91 -10.16 -5.48
CA ARG A 173 15.10 -9.96 -6.35
C ARG A 173 15.67 -11.28 -6.86
N LYS A 174 15.76 -12.27 -5.97
CA LYS A 174 16.29 -13.59 -6.32
C LYS A 174 15.39 -14.35 -7.30
N ASN A 175 14.08 -14.28 -7.09
CA ASN A 175 13.10 -15.02 -7.89
C ASN A 175 12.75 -14.30 -9.21
N VAL A 176 12.81 -12.96 -9.21
CA VAL A 176 12.42 -12.08 -10.31
C VAL A 176 13.49 -10.98 -10.49
N PRO A 177 14.68 -11.31 -11.02
CA PRO A 177 15.82 -10.38 -11.08
C PRO A 177 15.60 -9.15 -11.96
N ASN A 178 14.68 -9.22 -12.94
CA ASN A 178 14.33 -8.09 -13.80
C ASN A 178 13.08 -7.33 -13.31
N SER A 179 12.68 -7.53 -12.04
CA SER A 179 11.59 -6.76 -11.43
C SER A 179 12.07 -5.36 -11.02
N ARG A 180 11.12 -4.49 -10.62
CA ARG A 180 11.41 -3.17 -10.04
C ARG A 180 12.23 -3.21 -8.74
N THR A 181 12.38 -4.39 -8.15
CA THR A 181 13.23 -4.56 -6.97
C THR A 181 14.67 -4.88 -7.34
N GLY A 182 14.94 -5.38 -8.56
CA GLY A 182 16.24 -5.86 -9.04
C GLY A 182 17.37 -4.85 -9.03
#